data_AF-A0A2P4QSP6-F1
#
_entry.id   AF-A0A2P4QSP6-F1
#
_cell.length_a   1.000
_cell.length_b   1.000
_cell.length_c   1.000
_cell.angle_alpha   90.00
_cell.angle_beta   90.00
_cell.angle_gamma   90.00
#
_symmetry.space_group_name_H-M   'P 1'
#
loop_
_entity.id
_entity.type
_entity.pdbx_description
1 polymer ?
#
loop_
_entity_poly.entity_id
_entity_poly.type
_entity_poly.pdbx_seq_one_letter_code
_entity_poly.pdbx_strand_id
1 'polypeptide(L)'
;SASQLDNEIKQIVERFQEKETEHTWSGFDDSLTRLIAITRGGAVLYEKNYILGIKSLRQPIINSILTERTKLSGTATELIEEMAKALGLKFDALSEIFVPSIIKLCTRTKKTSLIRAQKCMNTIIRICHLPNLIPKFKEALQHQSKSLRNCAAEWVRMSLEANEVGDLNYYISDIEWAIRQCASDSSSEVRNISKQIFEIYKSKFDLRLEK
;
A
#
# COMPACT_ATOMS: atom_id res chain seq x y z
N SER A 1 -22.07 16.97 -4.23
CA SER A 1 -21.30 18.17 -4.61
C SER A 1 -20.02 18.26 -3.79
N ALA A 2 -19.06 19.10 -4.17
CA ALA A 2 -17.83 19.30 -3.38
C ALA A 2 -18.11 19.73 -1.93
N SER A 3 -19.06 20.65 -1.72
CA SER A 3 -19.44 21.11 -0.38
C SER A 3 -20.04 20.01 0.49
N GLN A 4 -20.80 19.07 -0.10
CA GLN A 4 -21.31 17.91 0.64
C GLN A 4 -20.16 16.99 1.08
N LEU A 5 -19.18 16.76 0.20
CA LEU A 5 -17.99 15.98 0.54
C LEU A 5 -17.19 16.64 1.68
N ASP A 6 -16.96 17.95 1.61
CA ASP A 6 -16.24 18.68 2.66
C ASP A 6 -16.96 18.57 4.02
N ASN A 7 -18.29 18.65 4.02
CA ASN A 7 -19.10 18.49 5.24
C ASN A 7 -19.01 17.07 5.82
N GLU A 8 -19.08 16.04 4.98
CA GLU A 8 -18.93 14.64 5.41
C GLU A 8 -17.54 14.40 6.03
N ILE A 9 -16.49 14.90 5.38
CA ILE A 9 -15.12 14.77 5.89
C ILE A 9 -14.97 15.53 7.21
N LYS A 10 -15.56 16.72 7.34
CA LYS A 10 -15.52 17.50 8.59
C LYS A 10 -16.12 16.73 9.77
N GLN A 11 -17.28 16.10 9.59
CA GLN A 11 -17.92 15.28 10.64
C GLN A 11 -17.02 14.11 11.07
N ILE A 12 -16.34 13.49 10.10
CA ILE A 12 -15.39 12.40 10.35
C ILE A 12 -14.16 12.92 11.12
N VAL A 13 -13.62 14.08 10.74
CA VAL A 13 -12.51 14.73 11.45
C VAL A 13 -12.86 15.02 12.91
N GLU A 14 -14.09 15.49 13.17
CA GLU A 14 -14.58 15.76 14.53
C GLU A 14 -14.62 14.48 15.38
N ARG A 15 -15.10 13.36 14.84
CA ARG A 15 -15.09 12.05 15.53
C ARG A 15 -13.68 11.64 15.94
N PHE A 16 -12.70 11.84 15.06
CA PHE A 16 -11.31 11.47 15.31
C PHE A 16 -10.56 12.40 16.28
N GLN A 17 -11.19 13.44 16.81
CA GLN A 17 -10.64 14.22 17.93
C GLN A 17 -10.70 13.48 19.27
N GLU A 18 -11.54 12.44 19.36
CA GLU A 18 -11.61 11.60 20.55
C GLU A 18 -10.36 10.70 20.67
N LYS A 19 -10.09 10.20 21.88
CA LYS A 19 -9.06 9.17 22.08
C LYS A 19 -9.63 7.80 21.75
N GLU A 20 -8.87 6.94 21.07
CA GLU A 20 -9.25 5.53 20.90
C GLU A 20 -9.28 4.83 22.27
N THR A 21 -10.44 4.29 22.64
CA THR A 21 -10.71 3.53 23.87
C THR A 21 -11.63 2.35 23.56
N GLU A 22 -11.91 1.49 24.54
CA GLU A 22 -12.91 0.41 24.39
C GLU A 22 -14.31 0.93 24.02
N HIS A 23 -14.64 2.17 24.35
CA HIS A 23 -15.96 2.75 24.10
C HIS A 23 -16.05 3.57 22.81
N THR A 24 -14.93 4.00 22.25
CA THR A 24 -14.89 4.94 21.11
C THR A 24 -14.40 4.31 19.80
N TRP A 25 -13.72 3.16 19.86
CA TRP A 25 -13.14 2.54 18.66
C TRP A 25 -14.19 2.15 17.61
N SER A 26 -15.42 1.82 18.01
CA SER A 26 -16.51 1.51 17.08
C SER A 26 -16.91 2.74 16.27
N GLY A 27 -16.92 3.92 16.88
CA GLY A 27 -17.18 5.18 16.16
C GLY A 27 -16.09 5.49 15.13
N PHE A 28 -14.85 5.08 15.37
CA PHE A 28 -13.77 5.20 14.39
C PHE A 28 -13.98 4.22 13.23
N ASP A 29 -14.35 2.98 13.54
CA ASP A 29 -14.67 1.94 12.55
C ASP A 29 -15.83 2.36 11.64
N ASP A 30 -16.89 2.93 12.21
CA ASP A 30 -18.03 3.47 11.47
C ASP A 30 -17.61 4.65 10.57
N SER A 31 -16.73 5.52 11.08
CA SER A 31 -16.22 6.66 10.31
C SER A 31 -15.36 6.23 9.12
N LEU A 32 -14.51 5.21 9.28
CA LEU A 32 -13.74 4.64 8.17
C LEU A 32 -14.63 3.91 7.17
N THR A 33 -15.66 3.20 7.65
CA THR A 33 -16.68 2.56 6.81
C THR A 33 -17.43 3.62 5.98
N ARG A 34 -17.74 4.76 6.58
CA ARG A 34 -18.34 5.90 5.88
C ARG A 34 -17.40 6.46 4.81
N LEU A 35 -16.12 6.63 5.09
CA LEU A 35 -15.12 7.03 4.07
C LEU A 35 -15.06 6.03 2.91
N ILE A 36 -15.11 4.72 3.18
CA ILE A 36 -15.15 3.69 2.13
C ILE A 36 -16.39 3.89 1.25
N ALA A 37 -17.57 4.08 1.85
CA ALA A 37 -18.81 4.30 1.12
C ALA A 37 -18.75 5.58 0.26
N ILE A 38 -18.21 6.67 0.80
CA ILE A 38 -18.01 7.94 0.09
C ILE A 38 -17.04 7.77 -1.08
N THR A 39 -15.95 7.02 -0.89
CA THR A 39 -14.96 6.70 -1.94
C THR A 39 -15.62 5.95 -3.09
N ARG A 40 -16.36 4.87 -2.78
CA ARG A 40 -17.11 4.07 -3.75
C ARG A 40 -18.24 4.86 -4.43
N GLY A 41 -18.82 5.82 -3.71
CA GLY A 41 -19.88 6.71 -4.19
C GLY A 41 -19.41 7.83 -5.13
N GLY A 42 -18.16 7.81 -5.59
CA GLY A 42 -17.65 8.77 -6.57
C GLY A 42 -17.12 10.07 -5.97
N ALA A 43 -16.78 10.11 -4.68
CA ALA A 43 -16.16 11.31 -4.09
C ALA A 43 -14.84 11.71 -4.78
N VAL A 44 -14.14 10.73 -5.36
CA VAL A 44 -12.93 10.96 -6.17
C VAL A 44 -13.15 11.82 -7.42
N LEU A 45 -14.41 12.01 -7.86
CA LEU A 45 -14.76 12.97 -8.92
C LEU A 45 -14.51 14.42 -8.47
N TYR A 46 -14.52 14.67 -7.15
CA TYR A 46 -14.12 15.93 -6.52
C TYR A 46 -12.69 15.82 -5.97
N GLU A 47 -11.76 15.38 -6.82
CA GLU A 47 -10.42 14.92 -6.48
C GLU A 47 -9.66 15.83 -5.51
N LYS A 48 -9.59 17.15 -5.78
CA LYS A 48 -8.85 18.09 -4.92
C LYS A 48 -9.39 18.10 -3.49
N ASN A 49 -10.71 18.21 -3.34
CA ASN A 49 -11.39 18.20 -2.04
C ASN A 49 -11.18 16.84 -1.34
N TYR A 50 -11.34 15.75 -2.10
CA TYR A 50 -11.16 14.40 -1.59
C TYR A 50 -9.74 14.18 -1.05
N ILE A 51 -8.71 14.47 -1.85
CA ILE A 51 -7.30 14.29 -1.45
C ILE A 51 -6.94 15.19 -0.25
N LEU A 52 -7.37 16.45 -0.24
CA LEU A 52 -7.11 17.35 0.89
C LEU A 52 -7.79 16.87 2.17
N GLY A 53 -9.03 16.41 2.06
CA GLY A 53 -9.78 15.86 3.18
C GLY A 53 -9.14 14.58 3.73
N ILE A 54 -8.76 13.63 2.88
CA ILE A 54 -8.02 12.43 3.31
C ILE A 54 -6.68 12.80 3.96
N LYS A 55 -5.95 13.79 3.44
CA LYS A 55 -4.71 14.28 4.04
C LYS A 55 -4.92 14.86 5.44
N SER A 56 -6.04 15.54 5.69
CA SER A 56 -6.39 16.01 7.05
C SER A 56 -6.63 14.86 8.04
N LEU A 57 -7.00 13.69 7.54
CA LEU A 57 -7.24 12.46 8.31
C LEU A 57 -6.02 11.52 8.35
N ARG A 58 -4.84 11.98 7.93
CA ARG A 58 -3.60 11.19 7.87
C ARG A 58 -3.32 10.42 9.15
N GLN A 59 -3.17 11.13 10.27
CA GLN A 59 -2.73 10.51 11.52
C GLN A 59 -3.80 9.55 12.09
N PRO A 60 -5.09 9.92 12.12
CA PRO A 60 -6.14 8.98 12.52
C PRO A 60 -6.16 7.69 11.70
N ILE A 61 -6.11 7.78 10.37
CA ILE A 61 -6.11 6.60 9.50
C ILE A 61 -4.87 5.72 9.76
N ILE A 62 -3.68 6.31 9.87
CA ILE A 62 -2.45 5.55 10.19
C ILE A 62 -2.56 4.86 11.54
N ASN A 63 -3.09 5.54 12.56
CA ASN A 63 -3.31 4.96 13.88
C ASN A 63 -4.30 3.79 13.81
N SER A 64 -5.40 3.96 13.07
CA SER A 64 -6.39 2.89 12.87
C SER A 64 -5.83 1.71 12.09
N ILE A 65 -4.98 1.91 11.08
CA ILE A 65 -4.27 0.81 10.40
C ILE A 65 -3.44 0.03 11.42
N LEU A 66 -2.74 0.73 12.31
CA LEU A 66 -1.79 0.16 13.27
C LEU A 66 -2.38 -0.15 14.66
N THR A 67 -3.69 -0.11 14.85
CA THR A 67 -4.31 -0.53 16.12
C THR A 67 -4.21 -2.05 16.31
N GLU A 68 -4.30 -2.53 17.55
CA GLU A 68 -4.38 -3.97 17.87
C GLU A 68 -5.76 -4.56 17.62
N ARG A 69 -6.79 -3.71 17.47
CA ARG A 69 -8.16 -4.09 17.17
C ARG A 69 -8.27 -4.57 15.72
N THR A 70 -8.32 -5.88 15.54
CA THR A 70 -8.31 -6.52 14.22
C THR A 70 -9.41 -6.01 13.28
N LYS A 71 -10.60 -5.69 13.80
CA LYS A 71 -11.70 -5.13 12.99
C LYS A 71 -11.34 -3.74 12.46
N LEU A 72 -11.02 -2.80 13.35
CA LEU A 72 -10.67 -1.42 13.01
C LEU A 72 -9.45 -1.36 12.06
N SER A 73 -8.39 -2.13 12.34
CA SER A 73 -7.22 -2.26 11.46
C SER A 73 -7.60 -2.79 10.08
N GLY A 74 -8.51 -3.76 10.03
CA GLY A 74 -9.06 -4.30 8.79
C GLY A 74 -9.80 -3.26 7.97
N THR A 75 -10.72 -2.52 8.59
CA THR A 75 -11.52 -1.46 7.95
C THR A 75 -10.62 -0.33 7.43
N ALA A 76 -9.62 0.10 8.21
CA ALA A 76 -8.66 1.12 7.78
C ALA A 76 -7.81 0.65 6.58
N THR A 77 -7.41 -0.62 6.57
CA THR A 77 -6.66 -1.21 5.45
C THR A 77 -7.54 -1.33 4.19
N GLU A 78 -8.81 -1.69 4.35
CA GLU A 78 -9.80 -1.71 3.25
C GLU A 78 -10.00 -0.30 2.67
N LEU A 79 -10.05 0.74 3.51
CA LEU A 79 -10.11 2.12 3.02
C LEU A 79 -8.94 2.45 2.08
N ILE A 80 -7.71 2.07 2.42
CA ILE A 80 -6.55 2.28 1.53
C ILE A 80 -6.72 1.52 0.21
N GLU A 81 -7.19 0.27 0.27
CA GLU A 81 -7.46 -0.55 -0.93
C GLU A 81 -8.51 0.12 -1.85
N GLU A 82 -9.60 0.64 -1.28
CA GLU A 82 -10.68 1.30 -2.04
C GLU A 82 -10.23 2.65 -2.61
N MET A 83 -9.40 3.40 -1.87
CA MET A 83 -8.78 4.62 -2.40
C MET A 83 -7.87 4.33 -3.59
N ALA A 84 -7.07 3.26 -3.53
CA ALA A 84 -6.21 2.85 -4.63
C ALA A 84 -7.04 2.48 -5.87
N LYS A 85 -8.11 1.70 -5.70
CA LYS A 85 -9.06 1.36 -6.78
C LYS A 85 -9.70 2.59 -7.41
N ALA A 86 -10.16 3.52 -6.59
CA ALA A 86 -10.93 4.68 -7.05
C ALA A 86 -10.06 5.78 -7.67
N LEU A 87 -8.84 6.01 -7.16
CA LEU A 87 -7.94 7.06 -7.64
C LEU A 87 -7.03 6.59 -8.78
N GLY A 88 -6.74 5.29 -8.89
CA GLY A 88 -5.78 4.78 -9.88
C GLY A 88 -4.42 5.44 -9.74
N LEU A 89 -3.86 5.93 -10.85
CA LEU A 89 -2.57 6.64 -10.88
C LEU A 89 -2.50 7.84 -9.92
N LYS A 90 -3.64 8.49 -9.64
CA LYS A 90 -3.72 9.66 -8.76
C LYS A 90 -3.53 9.30 -7.28
N PHE A 91 -3.54 8.01 -6.94
CA PHE A 91 -3.24 7.55 -5.59
C PHE A 91 -1.81 7.92 -5.15
N ASP A 92 -0.90 8.24 -6.08
CA ASP A 92 0.45 8.68 -5.75
C ASP A 92 0.48 9.86 -4.76
N ALA A 93 -0.51 10.75 -4.83
CA ALA A 93 -0.65 11.88 -3.90
C ALA A 93 -0.84 11.46 -2.42
N LEU A 94 -1.19 10.19 -2.17
CA LEU A 94 -1.44 9.57 -0.88
C LEU A 94 -0.49 8.40 -0.58
N SER A 95 0.29 7.93 -1.57
CA SER A 95 1.11 6.72 -1.48
C SER A 95 2.15 6.85 -0.36
N GLU A 96 2.93 7.93 -0.37
CA GLU A 96 3.96 8.25 0.64
C GLU A 96 3.40 8.36 2.07
N ILE A 97 2.11 8.67 2.19
CA ILE A 97 1.45 8.81 3.49
C ILE A 97 1.11 7.45 4.08
N PHE A 98 0.49 6.57 3.30
CA PHE A 98 -0.15 5.36 3.83
C PHE A 98 0.63 4.08 3.55
N VAL A 99 1.39 3.98 2.45
CA VAL A 99 2.19 2.79 2.12
C VAL A 99 3.11 2.34 3.27
N PRO A 100 3.82 3.23 3.98
CA PRO A 100 4.67 2.81 5.11
C PRO A 100 3.90 2.05 6.20
N SER A 101 2.65 2.43 6.47
CA SER A 101 1.81 1.76 7.47
C SER A 101 1.34 0.37 7.02
N ILE A 102 1.09 0.18 5.72
CA ILE A 102 0.77 -1.13 5.12
C ILE A 102 1.99 -2.06 5.16
N ILE A 103 3.19 -1.55 4.84
CA ILE A 103 4.44 -2.30 4.97
C ILE A 103 4.64 -2.76 6.41
N LYS A 104 4.42 -1.86 7.38
CA LYS A 104 4.52 -2.18 8.81
C LYS A 104 3.51 -3.23 9.26
N LEU A 105 2.32 -3.32 8.65
CA LEU A 105 1.37 -4.39 8.96
C LEU A 105 1.90 -5.78 8.58
N CYS A 106 2.72 -5.89 7.53
CA CYS A 106 3.31 -7.16 7.10
C CYS A 106 4.36 -7.73 8.07
N THR A 107 4.83 -6.93 9.05
CA THR A 107 5.73 -7.41 10.10
C THR A 107 4.98 -8.03 11.29
N ARG A 108 3.64 -7.92 11.33
CA ARG A 108 2.84 -8.46 12.44
C ARG A 108 2.68 -9.97 12.32
N THR A 109 2.53 -10.62 13.48
CA THR A 109 2.39 -12.08 13.58
C THR A 109 0.99 -12.58 13.21
N LYS A 110 -0.05 -11.73 13.28
CA LYS A 110 -1.43 -12.09 12.95
C LYS A 110 -1.57 -12.34 11.45
N LYS A 111 -1.78 -13.60 11.05
CA LYS A 111 -1.97 -14.03 9.65
C LYS A 111 -3.04 -13.23 8.89
N THR A 112 -4.14 -12.87 9.57
CA THR A 112 -5.23 -12.10 8.98
C THR A 112 -4.84 -10.65 8.66
N SER A 113 -3.96 -10.03 9.46
CA SER A 113 -3.39 -8.71 9.16
C SER A 113 -2.47 -8.78 7.94
N LEU A 114 -1.62 -9.82 7.88
CA LEU A 114 -0.72 -10.05 6.76
C LEU A 114 -1.48 -10.20 5.43
N ILE A 115 -2.51 -11.05 5.39
CA ILE A 115 -3.32 -11.28 4.17
C ILE A 115 -3.97 -9.98 3.69
N ARG A 116 -4.52 -9.17 4.62
CA ARG A 116 -5.13 -7.88 4.27
C ARG A 116 -4.11 -6.89 3.73
N ALA A 117 -2.96 -6.78 4.38
CA ALA A 117 -1.89 -5.88 3.95
C ALA A 117 -1.34 -6.28 2.56
N GLN A 118 -1.14 -7.58 2.31
CA GLN A 118 -0.76 -8.10 1.00
C GLN A 118 -1.79 -7.76 -0.07
N LYS A 119 -3.09 -8.02 0.18
CA LYS A 119 -4.16 -7.69 -0.76
C LYS A 119 -4.21 -6.19 -1.08
N CYS A 120 -4.08 -5.35 -0.06
CA CYS A 120 -4.04 -3.90 -0.21
C CYS A 120 -2.85 -3.46 -1.08
N MET A 121 -1.62 -3.90 -0.76
CA MET A 121 -0.44 -3.53 -1.53
C MET A 121 -0.49 -4.06 -2.97
N ASN A 122 -0.99 -5.28 -3.16
CA ASN A 122 -1.18 -5.86 -4.49
C ASN A 122 -2.12 -5.01 -5.36
N THR A 123 -3.17 -4.47 -4.75
CA THR A 123 -4.11 -3.56 -5.40
C THR A 123 -3.42 -2.25 -5.77
N ILE A 124 -2.67 -1.65 -4.84
CA ILE A 124 -1.89 -0.41 -5.09
C ILE A 124 -0.95 -0.61 -6.29
N ILE A 125 -0.16 -1.68 -6.30
CA ILE A 125 0.83 -1.92 -7.37
C ILE A 125 0.13 -2.14 -8.73
N ARG A 126 -0.91 -2.96 -8.77
CA ARG A 126 -1.58 -3.33 -10.04
C ARG A 126 -2.44 -2.23 -10.64
N ILE A 127 -3.04 -1.37 -9.81
CA ILE A 127 -4.01 -0.36 -10.28
C ILE A 127 -3.37 1.02 -10.36
N CYS A 128 -2.45 1.35 -9.45
CA CYS A 128 -1.87 2.69 -9.38
C CYS A 128 -0.57 2.83 -10.15
N HIS A 129 0.05 1.71 -10.59
CA HIS A 129 1.28 1.71 -11.40
C HIS A 129 2.36 2.65 -10.82
N LEU A 130 2.78 2.40 -9.58
CA LEU A 130 3.67 3.26 -8.79
C LEU A 130 5.08 2.65 -8.65
N PRO A 131 5.97 2.80 -9.66
CA PRO A 131 7.33 2.27 -9.60
C PRO A 131 8.21 3.02 -8.60
N ASN A 132 7.82 4.24 -8.19
CA ASN A 132 8.46 4.99 -7.10
C ASN A 132 8.39 4.29 -5.73
N LEU A 133 7.62 3.21 -5.58
CA LEU A 133 7.59 2.38 -4.38
C LEU A 133 8.73 1.34 -4.32
N ILE A 134 9.43 1.08 -5.44
CA ILE A 134 10.52 0.08 -5.52
C ILE A 134 11.61 0.30 -4.46
N PRO A 135 12.10 1.53 -4.20
CA PRO A 135 13.06 1.78 -3.12
C PRO A 135 12.57 1.32 -1.74
N LYS A 136 11.28 1.51 -1.43
CA LYS A 136 10.69 1.04 -0.17
C LYS A 136 10.61 -0.49 -0.09
N PHE A 137 10.39 -1.16 -1.22
CA PHE A 137 10.43 -2.62 -1.28
C PHE A 137 11.85 -3.15 -1.08
N LYS A 138 12.85 -2.46 -1.63
CA LYS A 138 14.28 -2.74 -1.37
C LYS A 138 14.62 -2.64 0.11
N GLU A 139 14.14 -1.60 0.81
CA GLU A 139 14.31 -1.51 2.27
C GLU A 139 13.62 -2.66 3.00
N ALA A 140 12.39 -3.00 2.61
CA ALA A 140 11.62 -4.09 3.20
C ALA A 140 12.28 -5.47 3.01
N LEU A 141 13.00 -5.69 1.91
CA LEU A 141 13.80 -6.89 1.66
C LEU A 141 14.98 -7.06 2.63
N GLN A 142 15.45 -6.00 3.28
CA GLN A 142 16.53 -6.08 4.26
C GLN A 142 16.03 -6.37 5.68
N HIS A 143 14.71 -6.42 5.87
CA HIS A 143 14.13 -6.52 7.18
C HIS A 143 14.28 -7.93 7.79
N GLN A 144 14.50 -8.01 9.10
CA GLN A 144 14.64 -9.28 9.82
C GLN A 144 13.42 -10.21 9.70
N SER A 145 12.23 -9.63 9.52
CA SER A 145 10.98 -10.40 9.37
C SER A 145 10.92 -11.15 8.04
N LYS A 146 10.94 -12.49 8.10
CA LYS A 146 10.74 -13.38 6.94
C LYS A 146 9.45 -13.06 6.19
N SER A 147 8.35 -12.78 6.90
CA SER A 147 7.06 -12.48 6.27
C SER A 147 7.12 -11.21 5.42
N LEU A 148 7.79 -10.17 5.92
CA LEU A 148 7.93 -8.92 5.19
C LEU A 148 8.83 -9.10 3.96
N ARG A 149 9.97 -9.79 4.08
CA ARG A 149 10.84 -10.06 2.92
C ARG A 149 10.11 -10.83 1.82
N ASN A 150 9.30 -11.83 2.19
CA ASN A 150 8.47 -12.57 1.24
C ASN A 150 7.44 -11.67 0.53
N CYS A 151 6.78 -10.77 1.27
CA CYS A 151 5.88 -9.79 0.66
C CYS A 151 6.62 -8.83 -0.27
N ALA A 152 7.77 -8.32 0.16
CA ALA A 152 8.55 -7.35 -0.60
C ALA A 152 9.10 -7.95 -1.91
N ALA A 153 9.54 -9.21 -1.90
CA ALA A 153 9.95 -9.91 -3.11
C ALA A 153 8.78 -10.00 -4.11
N GLU A 154 7.58 -10.34 -3.61
CA GLU A 154 6.38 -10.40 -4.45
C GLU A 154 5.98 -9.02 -4.98
N TRP A 155 6.11 -7.96 -4.18
CA TRP A 155 5.84 -6.59 -4.62
C TRP A 155 6.82 -6.09 -5.68
N VAL A 156 8.11 -6.44 -5.58
CA VAL A 156 9.09 -6.19 -6.65
C VAL A 156 8.63 -6.91 -7.92
N ARG A 157 8.36 -8.23 -7.84
CA ARG A 157 7.88 -9.03 -8.98
C ARG A 157 6.67 -8.38 -9.66
N MET A 158 5.65 -8.03 -8.87
CA MET A 158 4.44 -7.37 -9.35
C MET A 158 4.69 -5.98 -9.93
N SER A 159 5.66 -5.23 -9.40
CA SER A 159 6.04 -3.93 -9.95
C SER A 159 6.68 -4.06 -11.32
N LEU A 160 7.48 -5.10 -11.57
CA LEU A 160 7.99 -5.37 -12.91
C LEU A 160 6.86 -5.73 -13.88
N GLU A 161 5.88 -6.54 -13.44
CA GLU A 161 4.71 -6.89 -14.27
C GLU A 161 3.87 -5.66 -14.64
N ALA A 162 3.56 -4.83 -13.63
CA ALA A 162 2.57 -3.77 -13.76
C ALA A 162 3.09 -2.51 -14.48
N ASN A 163 4.40 -2.24 -14.44
CA ASN A 163 4.95 -0.98 -14.96
C ASN A 163 5.68 -1.18 -16.29
N GLU A 164 5.72 -0.12 -17.09
CA GLU A 164 6.42 -0.08 -18.37
C GLU A 164 7.93 0.07 -18.18
N VAL A 165 8.70 -0.39 -19.17
CA VAL A 165 10.17 -0.35 -19.15
C VAL A 165 10.70 1.07 -18.92
N GLY A 166 10.05 2.07 -19.53
CA GLY A 166 10.40 3.48 -19.39
C GLY A 166 10.42 3.95 -17.93
N ASP A 167 9.39 3.61 -17.16
CA ASP A 167 9.27 4.04 -15.76
C ASP A 167 10.15 3.19 -14.83
N LEU A 168 10.36 1.92 -15.16
CA LEU A 168 11.23 1.02 -14.39
C LEU A 168 12.71 1.37 -14.54
N ASN A 169 13.14 2.01 -15.63
CA ASN A 169 14.54 2.37 -15.86
C ASN A 169 15.13 3.25 -14.76
N TYR A 170 14.31 4.11 -14.12
CA TYR A 170 14.73 4.95 -13.00
C TYR A 170 15.11 4.15 -11.74
N TYR A 171 14.61 2.92 -11.61
CA TYR A 171 14.76 2.07 -10.41
C TYR A 171 15.55 0.79 -10.69
N ILE A 172 16.23 0.72 -11.84
CA ILE A 172 16.86 -0.52 -12.30
C ILE A 172 17.92 -1.04 -11.34
N SER A 173 18.73 -0.15 -10.74
CA SER A 173 19.76 -0.54 -9.78
C SER A 173 19.15 -1.17 -8.54
N ASP A 174 17.97 -0.70 -8.12
CA ASP A 174 17.24 -1.28 -6.99
C ASP A 174 16.61 -2.62 -7.35
N ILE A 175 16.10 -2.78 -8.58
CA ILE A 175 15.58 -4.04 -9.10
C ILE A 175 16.68 -5.10 -9.19
N GLU A 176 17.83 -4.78 -9.78
CA GLU A 176 18.97 -5.70 -9.88
C GLU A 176 19.51 -6.07 -8.50
N TRP A 177 19.59 -5.10 -7.60
CA TRP A 177 19.93 -5.37 -6.20
C TRP A 177 18.93 -6.34 -5.58
N ALA A 178 17.62 -6.12 -5.78
CA ALA A 178 16.57 -6.98 -5.23
C ALA A 178 16.67 -8.42 -5.77
N ILE A 179 16.97 -8.60 -7.06
CA ILE A 179 17.22 -9.92 -7.66
C ILE A 179 18.38 -10.62 -6.93
N ARG A 180 19.52 -9.95 -6.77
CA ARG A 180 20.70 -10.53 -6.09
C ARG A 180 20.39 -10.89 -4.65
N GLN A 181 19.71 -10.00 -3.92
CA GLN A 181 19.36 -10.24 -2.52
C GLN A 181 18.38 -11.39 -2.36
N CYS A 182 17.27 -11.40 -3.11
CA CYS A 182 16.26 -12.44 -3.04
C CYS A 182 16.84 -13.82 -3.41
N ALA A 183 17.78 -13.90 -4.34
CA ALA A 183 18.42 -15.15 -4.73
C ALA A 183 19.25 -15.78 -3.59
N SER A 184 19.78 -14.94 -2.70
CA SER A 184 20.58 -15.35 -1.53
C SER A 184 19.79 -15.42 -0.22
N ASP A 185 18.48 -15.13 -0.22
CA ASP A 185 17.67 -15.11 1.00
C ASP A 185 17.62 -16.49 1.65
N SER A 186 17.55 -16.53 2.98
CA SER A 186 17.43 -17.78 3.75
C SER A 186 16.11 -18.53 3.48
N SER A 187 15.04 -17.81 3.10
CA SER A 187 13.74 -18.36 2.70
C SER A 187 13.77 -18.95 1.30
N SER A 188 13.41 -20.23 1.17
CA SER A 188 13.25 -20.87 -0.15
C SER A 188 12.14 -20.23 -0.98
N GLU A 189 11.09 -19.73 -0.32
CA GLU A 189 9.98 -19.03 -0.96
C GLU A 189 10.46 -17.73 -1.63
N VAL A 190 11.25 -16.91 -0.93
CA VAL A 190 11.87 -15.69 -1.49
C VAL A 190 12.80 -16.02 -2.66
N ARG A 191 13.63 -17.07 -2.53
CA ARG A 191 14.52 -17.51 -3.62
C ARG A 191 13.74 -17.95 -4.86
N ASN A 192 12.59 -18.58 -4.69
CA ASN A 192 11.73 -18.98 -5.82
C ASN A 192 11.11 -17.76 -6.52
N ILE A 193 10.65 -16.77 -5.76
CA ILE A 193 10.17 -15.49 -6.32
C ILE A 193 11.29 -14.79 -7.07
N SER A 194 12.53 -14.83 -6.57
CA SER A 194 13.70 -14.24 -7.23
C SER A 194 13.89 -14.73 -8.67
N LYS A 195 13.67 -16.03 -8.92
CA LYS A 195 13.76 -16.60 -10.28
C LYS A 195 12.70 -15.99 -11.19
N GLN A 196 11.48 -15.82 -10.70
CA GLN A 196 10.39 -15.19 -11.46
C GLN A 196 10.68 -13.72 -11.75
N ILE A 197 11.23 -12.97 -10.78
CA ILE A 197 11.65 -11.58 -10.99
C ILE A 197 12.71 -11.54 -12.10
N PHE A 198 13.70 -12.43 -12.06
CA PHE A 198 14.76 -12.48 -13.07
C PHE A 198 14.24 -12.78 -14.48
N GLU A 199 13.32 -13.73 -14.63
CA GLU A 199 12.72 -14.04 -15.94
C GLU A 199 11.93 -12.85 -16.51
N ILE A 200 11.13 -12.16 -15.69
CA ILE A 200 10.41 -10.96 -16.10
C ILE A 200 11.39 -9.83 -16.46
N TYR A 201 12.44 -9.66 -15.65
CA TYR A 201 13.49 -8.68 -15.90
C TYR A 201 14.18 -8.93 -17.24
N LYS A 202 14.63 -10.16 -17.49
CA LYS A 202 15.24 -10.57 -18.76
C LYS A 202 14.33 -10.22 -19.94
N SER A 203 13.09 -10.70 -19.90
CA SER A 203 12.12 -10.47 -20.97
C SER A 203 11.81 -8.98 -21.21
N LYS A 204 11.81 -8.14 -20.18
CA LYS A 204 11.52 -6.70 -20.31
C LYS A 204 12.74 -5.88 -20.75
N PHE A 205 13.95 -6.33 -20.43
CA PHE A 205 15.19 -5.57 -20.60
C PHE A 205 16.20 -6.30 -21.50
N ASP A 206 15.74 -7.09 -22.49
CA ASP A 206 16.56 -7.97 -23.36
C ASP A 206 17.86 -7.32 -23.92
N LEU A 207 17.94 -5.99 -24.04
CA LEU A 207 19.14 -5.26 -24.48
C LEU A 207 20.25 -5.08 -23.42
N ARG A 208 20.04 -5.49 -22.16
CA ARG A 208 21.02 -5.29 -21.06
C ARG A 208 21.83 -6.51 -20.65
N LEU A 209 21.46 -7.70 -21.12
CA LEU A 209 22.15 -8.95 -20.76
C LEU A 209 23.31 -9.31 -21.72
N GLU A 210 23.57 -8.49 -22.74
CA GLU A 210 24.65 -8.66 -23.72
C GLU A 210 25.91 -7.82 -23.43
N LYS A 211 26.04 -7.23 -22.23
CA LYS A 211 27.26 -6.51 -21.80
C LYS A 211 27.75 -7.04 -20.46
#